data_AF-A0A067SIC4-F1
#
_entry.id   AF-A0A067SIC4-F1
#
_cell.length_a   1.000
_cell.length_b   1.000
_cell.length_c   1.000
_cell.angle_alpha   90.00
_cell.angle_beta   90.00
_cell.angle_gamma   90.00
#
_symmetry.space_group_name_H-M   'P 1'
#
loop_
_entity.id
_entity.type
_entity.pdbx_description
1 polymer ?
#
loop_
_entity_poly.entity_id
_entity_poly.type
_entity_poly.pdbx_seq_one_letter_code
_entity_poly.pdbx_strand_id
1 'polypeptide(L)'
;MLLQYTDQIHLNPHIEKFVRTLVSVQELQTMPLTFISLLNIQTHTTTPILPSLRVINLVDDVNTHLPHVADFINARTQLGISADTLVVRVPSEMDVESFRKSVPGVNTECHFHEF
;
A
#
# COMPACT_ATOMS: atom_id res chain seq x y z
N MET A 1 -26.49 24.06 -25.54
CA MET A 1 -25.37 23.27 -26.09
C MET A 1 -24.29 23.28 -25.01
N LEU A 2 -24.14 22.18 -24.26
CA LEU A 2 -23.15 22.09 -23.18
C LEU A 2 -21.83 21.62 -23.80
N LEU A 3 -20.82 22.50 -23.79
CA LEU A 3 -19.45 22.15 -24.15
C LEU A 3 -18.91 21.18 -23.09
N GLN A 4 -18.83 19.90 -23.43
CA GLN A 4 -18.03 18.94 -22.68
C GLN A 4 -16.56 19.25 -22.95
N TYR A 5 -15.98 20.10 -22.13
CA TYR A 5 -14.54 20.32 -22.09
C TYR A 5 -13.92 19.13 -21.36
N THR A 6 -13.62 18.05 -22.08
CA THR A 6 -12.69 17.04 -21.57
C THR A 6 -11.30 17.60 -21.75
N ASP A 7 -10.76 18.22 -20.69
CA ASP A 7 -9.32 18.50 -20.63
C ASP A 7 -8.59 17.16 -20.72
N GLN A 8 -8.13 16.82 -21.92
CA GLN A 8 -7.16 15.75 -22.10
C GLN A 8 -5.85 16.27 -21.51
N ILE A 9 -5.59 15.88 -20.26
CA ILE A 9 -4.33 16.17 -19.60
C ILE A 9 -3.26 15.36 -20.34
N HIS A 10 -2.53 16.02 -21.23
CA HIS A 10 -1.35 15.45 -21.87
C HIS A 10 -0.21 15.42 -20.85
N LEU A 11 -0.11 14.31 -20.12
CA LEU A 11 1.01 14.08 -19.22
C LEU A 11 2.31 13.96 -20.03
N ASN A 12 3.40 14.47 -19.47
CA ASN A 12 4.72 14.20 -19.99
C ASN A 12 4.93 12.66 -20.07
N PRO A 13 5.48 12.10 -21.17
CA PRO A 13 5.66 10.65 -21.32
C PRO A 13 6.41 9.98 -20.16
N HIS A 14 7.33 10.68 -19.50
CA HIS A 14 8.02 10.18 -18.32
C HIS A 14 7.08 10.08 -17.10
N ILE A 15 6.18 11.05 -16.93
CA ILE A 15 5.14 11.01 -15.89
C ILE A 15 4.14 9.90 -16.19
N GLU A 16 3.73 9.75 -17.44
CA GLU A 16 2.84 8.65 -17.83
C GLU A 16 3.48 7.28 -17.56
N LYS A 17 4.75 7.10 -17.95
CA LYS A 17 5.50 5.89 -17.64
C LYS A 17 5.61 5.65 -16.14
N PHE A 18 5.89 6.69 -15.36
CA PHE A 18 5.97 6.60 -13.91
C PHE A 18 4.63 6.19 -13.28
N VAL A 19 3.52 6.83 -13.67
CA VAL A 19 2.17 6.47 -13.21
C VAL A 19 1.83 5.03 -13.58
N ARG A 20 2.14 4.61 -14.82
CA ARG A 20 1.96 3.22 -15.28
C ARG A 20 2.75 2.23 -14.43
N THR A 21 3.99 2.56 -14.06
CA THR A 21 4.80 1.73 -13.15
C THR A 21 4.17 1.65 -11.77
N LEU A 22 3.70 2.76 -11.20
CA LEU A 22 3.05 2.76 -9.88
C LEU A 22 1.78 1.91 -9.88
N VAL A 23 0.93 2.00 -10.91
CA VAL A 23 -0.29 1.19 -10.98
C VAL A 23 0.00 -0.30 -11.17
N SER A 24 1.19 -0.67 -11.65
CA SER A 24 1.58 -2.07 -11.85
C SER A 24 2.32 -2.71 -10.67
N VAL A 25 2.67 -1.95 -9.62
CA VAL A 25 3.34 -2.51 -8.43
C VAL A 25 2.40 -3.50 -7.73
N GLN A 26 2.83 -4.77 -7.66
CA GLN A 26 2.10 -5.84 -6.97
C GLN A 26 2.71 -6.19 -5.62
N GLU A 27 4.00 -5.92 -5.43
CA GLU A 27 4.75 -6.23 -4.24
C GLU A 27 5.57 -5.00 -3.83
N LEU A 28 5.46 -4.62 -2.55
CA LEU A 28 6.13 -3.46 -1.99
C LEU A 28 7.03 -3.90 -0.84
N GLN A 29 8.32 -3.63 -0.99
CA GLN A 29 9.32 -3.75 0.07
C GLN A 29 9.98 -2.38 0.24
N THR A 30 9.91 -1.81 1.44
CA THR A 30 10.40 -0.46 1.69
C THR A 30 10.66 -0.17 3.17
N MET A 31 11.42 0.89 3.43
CA MET A 31 11.65 1.49 4.74
C MET A 31 10.38 2.11 5.36
N PRO A 32 10.30 2.28 6.70
CA PRO A 32 9.06 2.66 7.38
C PRO A 32 8.57 4.07 7.00
N LEU A 33 9.49 5.02 6.80
CA LEU A 33 9.15 6.40 6.40
C LEU A 33 8.42 6.47 5.05
N THR A 34 8.62 5.48 4.18
CA THR A 34 7.89 5.42 2.90
C THR A 34 6.41 5.14 3.13
N PHE A 35 6.03 4.33 4.13
CA PHE A 35 4.62 4.11 4.46
C PHE A 35 3.94 5.38 4.97
N ILE A 36 4.65 6.22 5.74
CA ILE A 36 4.14 7.53 6.15
C ILE A 36 3.89 8.41 4.92
N SER A 37 4.83 8.44 3.98
CA SER A 37 4.69 9.20 2.74
C SER A 37 3.52 8.69 1.88
N LEU A 38 3.41 7.37 1.73
CA LEU A 38 2.33 6.71 0.98
C LEU A 38 0.97 6.95 1.65
N LEU A 39 0.88 6.87 2.97
CA LEU A 39 -0.32 7.21 3.73
C LEU A 39 -0.72 8.66 3.51
N ASN A 40 0.23 9.60 3.63
CA ASN A 40 -0.02 11.02 3.39
C ASN A 40 -0.52 11.27 1.96
N ILE A 41 -0.01 10.57 0.96
CA ILE A 41 -0.57 10.68 -0.39
C ILE A 41 -1.98 10.10 -0.42
N GLN A 42 -2.17 8.89 0.12
CA GLN A 42 -3.43 8.16 0.06
C GLN A 42 -4.61 8.91 0.71
N THR A 43 -4.36 9.66 1.79
CA THR A 43 -5.38 10.46 2.49
C THR A 43 -5.84 11.68 1.70
N HIS A 44 -5.09 12.11 0.69
CA HIS A 44 -5.41 13.25 -0.16
C HIS A 44 -5.88 12.85 -1.56
N THR A 45 -6.08 11.55 -1.83
CA THR A 45 -6.57 11.05 -3.11
C THR A 45 -7.93 10.40 -3.00
N THR A 46 -8.70 10.42 -4.09
CA THR A 46 -9.98 9.71 -4.22
C THR A 46 -9.82 8.31 -4.81
N THR A 47 -8.60 7.96 -5.24
CA THR A 47 -8.26 6.65 -5.79
C THR A 47 -7.13 6.00 -5.00
N PRO A 48 -7.13 4.66 -4.85
CA PRO A 48 -6.05 3.94 -4.19
C PRO A 48 -4.72 4.12 -4.93
N ILE A 49 -3.67 4.48 -4.22
CA ILE A 49 -2.31 4.42 -4.76
C ILE A 49 -1.84 2.97 -4.77
N LEU A 50 -1.04 2.58 -5.76
CA LEU A 50 -0.64 1.18 -5.98
C LEU A 50 -1.87 0.23 -5.98
N PRO A 51 -2.86 0.44 -6.87
CA PRO A 51 -4.11 -0.34 -6.88
C PRO A 51 -3.87 -1.86 -7.10
N SER A 52 -2.79 -2.22 -7.78
CA SER A 52 -2.40 -3.61 -8.00
C SER A 52 -1.61 -4.23 -6.85
N LEU A 53 -1.31 -3.48 -5.79
CA LEU A 53 -0.57 -4.00 -4.66
C LEU A 53 -1.33 -5.17 -4.02
N ARG A 54 -0.63 -6.28 -3.79
CA ARG A 54 -1.11 -7.51 -3.16
C ARG A 54 -0.20 -7.96 -2.03
N VAL A 55 1.08 -7.61 -2.06
CA VAL A 55 2.05 -8.06 -1.07
C VAL A 55 2.81 -6.88 -0.48
N ILE A 56 2.93 -6.85 0.83
CA ILE A 56 3.81 -5.94 1.56
C ILE A 56 4.86 -6.78 2.28
N ASN A 57 6.13 -6.63 1.93
CA ASN A 57 7.26 -7.26 2.60
C ASN A 57 7.86 -6.31 3.61
N LEU A 58 7.83 -6.69 4.88
CA LEU A 58 8.53 -5.98 5.95
C LEU A 58 9.87 -6.65 6.18
N VAL A 59 10.97 -5.93 5.94
CA VAL A 59 12.34 -6.47 5.97
C VAL A 59 13.21 -5.91 7.12
N ASP A 60 12.74 -4.86 7.81
CA ASP A 60 13.48 -4.15 8.87
C ASP A 60 12.59 -3.87 10.10
N ASP A 61 13.18 -3.40 11.21
CA ASP A 61 12.60 -3.12 12.56
C ASP A 61 11.07 -2.97 12.62
N VAL A 62 10.42 -4.11 12.53
CA VAL A 62 9.04 -4.26 12.05
C VAL A 62 8.06 -3.63 13.02
N ASN A 63 8.45 -3.52 14.29
CA ASN A 63 7.66 -2.89 15.35
C ASN A 63 7.37 -1.42 15.05
N THR A 64 8.28 -0.72 14.36
CA THR A 64 8.06 0.66 13.90
C THR A 64 7.24 0.71 12.60
N HIS A 65 7.24 -0.35 11.81
CA HIS A 65 6.53 -0.41 10.52
C HIS A 65 5.04 -0.72 10.68
N LEU A 66 4.68 -1.66 11.55
CA LEU A 66 3.32 -2.21 11.61
C LEU A 66 2.21 -1.16 11.80
N PRO A 67 2.35 -0.15 12.70
CA PRO A 67 1.29 0.85 12.84
C PRO A 67 1.07 1.64 11.54
N HIS A 68 2.14 2.06 10.88
CA HIS A 68 2.05 2.81 9.63
C HIS A 68 1.53 1.96 8.47
N VAL A 69 1.89 0.68 8.43
CA VAL A 69 1.33 -0.29 7.47
C VAL A 69 -0.15 -0.48 7.72
N ALA A 70 -0.58 -0.61 8.98
CA ALA A 70 -1.98 -0.76 9.34
C ALA A 70 -2.79 0.47 8.91
N ASP A 71 -2.32 1.67 9.23
CA ASP A 71 -2.95 2.92 8.82
C ASP A 71 -3.07 3.03 7.30
N PHE A 72 -2.00 2.67 6.57
CA PHE A 72 -2.01 2.66 5.11
C PHE A 72 -3.04 1.69 4.52
N ILE A 73 -3.14 0.47 5.05
CA ILE A 73 -4.13 -0.52 4.60
C ILE A 73 -5.54 -0.03 4.91
N ASN A 74 -5.77 0.47 6.11
CA ASN A 74 -7.08 1.01 6.52
C ASN A 74 -7.52 2.17 5.62
N ALA A 75 -6.61 3.08 5.26
CA ALA A 75 -6.89 4.16 4.31
C ALA A 75 -7.29 3.62 2.92
N ARG A 76 -6.65 2.54 2.45
CA ARG A 76 -7.04 1.88 1.19
C ARG A 76 -8.41 1.20 1.28
N THR A 77 -8.74 0.61 2.43
CA THR A 77 -10.06 -0.01 2.65
C THR A 77 -11.18 1.03 2.68
N GLN A 78 -10.93 2.23 3.20
CA GLN A 78 -11.88 3.34 3.10
C GLN A 78 -12.16 3.75 1.64
N LEU A 79 -11.23 3.48 0.71
CA LEU A 79 -11.39 3.70 -0.73
C LEU A 79 -11.93 2.47 -1.48
N GLY A 80 -12.40 1.45 -0.75
CA GLY A 80 -13.07 0.27 -1.32
C GLY A 80 -12.15 -0.90 -1.66
N ILE A 81 -10.86 -0.86 -1.31
CA ILE A 81 -9.96 -2.01 -1.48
C ILE A 81 -10.01 -2.90 -0.25
N SER A 82 -10.55 -4.10 -0.41
CA SER A 82 -10.68 -5.05 0.69
C SER A 82 -9.30 -5.50 1.21
N ALA A 83 -9.16 -5.55 2.53
CA ALA A 83 -7.91 -5.90 3.21
C ALA A 83 -7.48 -7.36 2.98
N ASP A 84 -8.44 -8.26 2.72
CA ASP A 84 -8.19 -9.68 2.40
C ASP A 84 -7.43 -9.89 1.07
N THR A 85 -7.42 -8.88 0.20
CA THR A 85 -6.63 -8.90 -1.05
C THR A 85 -5.15 -8.62 -0.82
N LEU A 86 -4.75 -8.28 0.41
CA LEU A 86 -3.38 -7.98 0.79
C LEU A 86 -2.80 -9.06 1.70
N VAL A 87 -1.55 -9.40 1.43
CA VAL A 87 -0.69 -10.25 2.24
C VAL A 87 0.43 -9.38 2.82
N VAL A 88 0.53 -9.34 4.15
CA VAL A 88 1.65 -8.70 4.84
C VAL A 88 2.61 -9.77 5.31
N ARG A 89 3.79 -9.79 4.71
CA ARG A 89 4.88 -10.69 5.07
C ARG A 89 5.73 -10.04 6.14
N VAL A 90 5.80 -10.69 7.29
CA VAL A 90 6.57 -10.23 8.45
C VAL A 90 7.65 -11.25 8.83
N PRO A 91 8.74 -10.82 9.48
CA PRO A 91 9.70 -11.73 10.10
C PRO A 91 9.05 -12.61 11.19
N SER A 92 9.50 -13.86 11.26
CA SER A 92 8.88 -14.92 12.09
C SER A 92 8.80 -14.67 13.60
N GLU A 93 9.58 -13.73 14.14
CA GLU A 93 9.67 -13.45 15.59
C GLU A 93 8.58 -12.49 16.12
N MET A 94 7.61 -12.13 15.27
CA MET A 94 6.68 -11.04 15.56
C MET A 94 5.29 -11.48 16.06
N ASP A 95 4.76 -10.75 17.04
CA ASP A 95 3.34 -10.83 17.41
C ASP A 95 2.47 -10.13 16.35
N VAL A 96 1.99 -10.91 15.39
CA VAL A 96 1.06 -10.46 14.35
C VAL A 96 -0.37 -10.29 14.84
N GLU A 97 -0.70 -10.74 16.05
CA GLU A 97 -2.08 -10.76 16.52
C GLU A 97 -2.59 -9.35 16.79
N SER A 98 -1.74 -8.50 17.36
CA SER A 98 -2.03 -7.08 17.57
C SER A 98 -2.28 -6.34 16.25
N PHE A 99 -1.58 -6.72 15.17
CA PHE A 99 -1.78 -6.17 13.83
C PHE A 99 -3.07 -6.66 13.16
N ARG A 100 -3.39 -7.95 13.26
CA ARG A 100 -4.65 -8.49 12.72
C ARG A 100 -5.88 -7.86 13.38
N LYS A 101 -5.76 -7.48 14.66
CA LYS A 101 -6.80 -6.73 15.36
C LYS A 101 -6.97 -5.30 14.85
N SER A 102 -5.88 -4.64 14.40
CA SER A 102 -5.94 -3.28 13.86
C SER A 102 -6.37 -3.21 12.40
N VAL A 103 -6.17 -4.30 11.65
CA VAL A 103 -6.64 -4.45 10.26
C VAL A 103 -7.38 -5.78 10.09
N PRO A 104 -8.68 -5.84 10.46
CA PRO A 104 -9.45 -7.06 10.33
C PRO A 104 -9.50 -7.57 8.88
N GLY A 105 -9.23 -8.87 8.70
CA GLY A 105 -9.30 -9.54 7.39
C GLY A 105 -8.02 -9.49 6.57
N VAL A 106 -6.96 -8.79 7.01
CA VAL A 106 -5.66 -8.84 6.34
C VAL A 106 -5.01 -10.22 6.50
N ASN A 107 -4.43 -10.74 5.42
CA ASN A 107 -3.62 -11.96 5.49
C ASN A 107 -2.21 -11.59 5.98
N THR A 108 -1.67 -12.36 6.92
CA THR A 108 -0.28 -12.21 7.35
C THR A 108 0.48 -13.52 7.22
N GLU A 109 1.68 -13.44 6.67
CA GLU A 109 2.59 -14.56 6.48
C GLU A 109 3.89 -14.29 7.25
N CYS A 110 4.35 -15.28 8.02
CA CYS A 110 5.68 -15.23 8.63
C CYS A 110 6.69 -15.77 7.62
N HIS A 111 7.77 -15.02 7.34
CA HIS A 111 8.90 -15.51 6.57
C HIS A 111 10.15 -15.59 7.43
N PHE A 112 10.99 -16.59 7.14
CA PHE A 112 12.30 -16.74 7.75
C PHE A 112 13.31 -16.00 6.89
N HIS A 113 14.21 -15.22 7.51
CA HIS A 113 15.45 -14.85 6.85
C HIS A 113 16.30 -16.12 6.75
N GLU A 114 16.27 -16.78 5.59
CA GLU A 114 17.30 -17.76 5.26
C GLU A 114 18.62 -16.99 5.09
N PHE A 115 19.56 -17.23 6.01
CA PHE A 115 20.92 -16.68 6.01
C PHE A 115 21.81 -17.36 4.96
#